data_AF-A0A932ELZ7-F1
#
_entry.id   AF-A0A932ELZ7-F1
#
_cell.length_a   1.000
_cell.length_b   1.000
_cell.length_c   1.000
_cell.angle_alpha   90.00
_cell.angle_beta   90.00
_cell.angle_gamma   90.00
#
_symmetry.space_group_name_H-M   'P 1'
#
loop_
_entity.id
_entity.type
_entity.pdbx_description
1 polymer ?
#
loop_
_entity_poly.entity_id
_entity_poly.type
_entity_poly.pdbx_seq_one_letter_code
_entity_poly.pdbx_strand_id
1 'polypeptide(L)'
;VDTSGQFGGLGIEITIKDGVLTIITPMEGTPAYKVGLQPNDKIVKIEEEYTDKMNLIEAVSKMRGKKGSPVSIYIMREGLKEPKKYTIVRDIIKVQSVKSSLLEKEYAYIRLVNFQERTTEDLKKALEKLTDEAKKDKKISGLRGIVLDMRNNPGGLLDQAVGVSDLFLEKGIIVSTIGRHKENKDIEYAHKAGTLDNLPMVVLVNGASASASEIVAGALQDHKRAIVVGVKTFGKGSVQQVIELDDKSGLKLTVAKYYTPNGRSIQEKGLDPDIVVEQIDSKVLKEEELKRKGAKPSWREADLPKHFKGEQKEEDTKGKEGEPSEPKKEPLTQEEQIKFDYQLQQALGYLKSYTIFHQAYAPAPQKSASQ
;
A
#
# COMPACT_ATOMS: atom_id res chain seq x y z
N VAL A 1 9.85 -15.74 -6.38
CA VAL A 1 9.62 -14.39 -5.83
C VAL A 1 10.61 -14.24 -4.71
N ASP A 2 11.52 -13.29 -4.83
CA ASP A 2 12.55 -13.02 -3.81
C ASP A 2 11.91 -12.26 -2.65
N THR A 3 11.96 -12.84 -1.45
CA THR A 3 11.34 -12.31 -0.23
C THR A 3 12.33 -11.63 0.69
N SER A 4 13.62 -11.63 0.34
CA SER A 4 14.66 -10.93 1.11
C SER A 4 14.49 -9.41 1.07
N GLY A 5 13.61 -8.91 0.18
CA GLY A 5 13.36 -7.49 0.02
C GLY A 5 14.51 -6.73 -0.62
N GLN A 6 15.53 -7.44 -1.07
CA GLN A 6 16.68 -6.87 -1.72
C GLN A 6 17.22 -7.81 -2.80
N PHE A 7 17.74 -7.27 -3.89
CA PHE A 7 18.38 -8.10 -4.91
C PHE A 7 19.58 -7.39 -5.52
N GLY A 8 20.58 -8.16 -5.94
CA GLY A 8 21.70 -7.63 -6.70
C GLY A 8 21.28 -7.30 -8.13
N GLY A 9 21.36 -6.04 -8.52
CA GLY A 9 20.93 -5.59 -9.85
C GLY A 9 21.12 -4.11 -10.09
N LEU A 10 20.33 -3.58 -11.04
CA LEU A 10 20.49 -2.20 -11.56
C LEU A 10 19.51 -1.21 -10.95
N GLY A 11 18.36 -1.71 -10.45
CA GLY A 11 17.28 -0.87 -9.92
C GLY A 11 16.41 -0.26 -11.01
N ILE A 12 15.97 -1.08 -11.97
CA ILE A 12 15.01 -0.69 -13.00
C ILE A 12 13.79 -1.59 -12.96
N GLU A 13 12.64 -1.00 -13.25
CA GLU A 13 11.42 -1.71 -13.60
C GLU A 13 11.32 -1.78 -15.12
N ILE A 14 11.07 -2.98 -15.65
CA ILE A 14 11.07 -3.26 -17.09
C ILE A 14 9.83 -4.06 -17.49
N THR A 15 9.42 -3.91 -18.73
CA THR A 15 8.34 -4.68 -19.35
C THR A 15 8.65 -4.95 -20.82
N ILE A 16 7.89 -5.83 -21.45
CA ILE A 16 7.89 -5.99 -22.90
C ILE A 16 6.71 -5.18 -23.44
N LYS A 17 6.99 -4.10 -24.17
CA LYS A 17 5.99 -3.25 -24.81
C LYS A 17 6.20 -3.32 -26.31
N ASP A 18 5.16 -3.68 -27.05
CA ASP A 18 5.19 -3.83 -28.51
C ASP A 18 6.34 -4.75 -29.00
N GLY A 19 6.59 -5.82 -28.24
CA GLY A 19 7.66 -6.79 -28.53
C GLY A 19 9.08 -6.32 -28.16
N VAL A 20 9.23 -5.14 -27.54
CA VAL A 20 10.54 -4.58 -27.18
C VAL A 20 10.69 -4.45 -25.66
N LEU A 21 11.84 -4.89 -25.15
CA LEU A 21 12.20 -4.72 -23.75
C LEU A 21 12.37 -3.22 -23.43
N THR A 22 11.52 -2.71 -22.55
CA THR A 22 11.36 -1.27 -22.29
C THR A 22 11.43 -0.99 -20.79
N ILE A 23 12.12 0.08 -20.42
CA ILE A 23 12.18 0.58 -19.04
C ILE A 23 10.86 1.29 -18.72
N ILE A 24 10.14 0.80 -17.71
CA ILE A 24 9.00 1.53 -17.13
C ILE A 24 9.53 2.72 -16.35
N THR A 25 10.38 2.45 -15.36
CA THR A 25 11.03 3.51 -14.58
C THR A 25 12.33 3.01 -13.97
N PRO A 26 13.40 3.82 -13.96
CA PRO A 26 14.50 3.63 -13.02
C PRO A 26 14.03 3.95 -11.60
N MET A 27 14.52 3.20 -10.63
CA MET A 27 14.25 3.46 -9.21
C MET A 27 15.20 4.54 -8.70
N GLU A 28 14.68 5.58 -8.07
CA GLU A 28 15.48 6.69 -7.56
C GLU A 28 16.62 6.22 -6.63
N GLY A 29 17.79 6.84 -6.76
CA GLY A 29 18.96 6.52 -5.95
C GLY A 29 19.70 5.23 -6.31
N THR A 30 19.17 4.43 -7.24
CA THR A 30 19.81 3.17 -7.70
C THR A 30 20.88 3.41 -8.78
N PRO A 31 21.75 2.42 -9.08
CA PRO A 31 22.76 2.53 -10.12
C PRO A 31 22.20 2.97 -11.48
N ALA A 32 21.06 2.40 -11.90
CA ALA A 32 20.40 2.75 -13.15
C ALA A 32 19.93 4.22 -13.21
N TYR A 33 19.38 4.73 -12.10
CA TYR A 33 18.98 6.12 -11.99
C TYR A 33 20.20 7.06 -12.07
N LYS A 34 21.29 6.71 -11.38
CA LYS A 34 22.54 7.50 -11.35
C LYS A 34 23.21 7.62 -12.71
N VAL A 35 23.10 6.61 -13.57
CA VAL A 35 23.65 6.67 -14.94
C VAL A 35 22.71 7.37 -15.95
N GLY A 36 21.54 7.82 -15.51
CA GLY A 36 20.62 8.62 -16.34
C GLY A 36 19.76 7.81 -17.32
N LEU A 37 19.41 6.56 -16.97
CA LEU A 37 18.33 5.86 -17.66
C LEU A 37 17.01 6.60 -17.42
N GLN A 38 16.08 6.49 -18.37
CA GLN A 38 14.81 7.21 -18.36
C GLN A 38 13.63 6.25 -18.63
N PRO A 39 12.41 6.61 -18.19
CA PRO A 39 11.20 5.95 -18.65
C PRO A 39 11.12 5.89 -20.17
N ASN A 40 10.61 4.78 -20.71
CA ASN A 40 10.49 4.45 -22.14
C ASN A 40 11.80 4.19 -22.89
N ASP A 41 12.94 4.16 -22.21
CA ASP A 41 14.18 3.66 -22.80
C ASP A 41 14.02 2.21 -23.26
N LYS A 42 14.41 1.92 -24.51
CA LYS A 42 14.37 0.57 -25.08
C LYS A 42 15.73 -0.10 -24.89
N ILE A 43 15.76 -1.20 -24.15
CA ILE A 43 16.97 -2.00 -23.98
C ILE A 43 17.07 -2.93 -25.19
N VAL A 44 17.98 -2.63 -26.13
CA VAL A 44 18.14 -3.40 -27.37
C VAL A 44 19.19 -4.51 -27.26
N LYS A 45 20.11 -4.39 -26.30
CA LYS A 45 21.19 -5.35 -26.08
C LYS A 45 21.59 -5.38 -24.61
N ILE A 46 21.85 -6.58 -24.08
CA ILE A 46 22.43 -6.80 -22.75
C ILE A 46 23.74 -7.55 -22.97
N GLU A 47 24.84 -6.96 -22.54
CA GLU A 47 26.19 -7.37 -22.92
C GLU A 47 26.34 -7.50 -24.44
N GLU A 48 26.60 -8.71 -24.93
CA GLU A 48 26.79 -9.00 -26.34
C GLU A 48 25.54 -9.56 -27.04
N GLU A 49 24.42 -9.70 -26.33
CA GLU A 49 23.20 -10.37 -26.83
C GLU A 49 22.03 -9.41 -27.05
N TYR A 50 21.35 -9.54 -28.19
CA TYR A 50 20.15 -8.78 -28.53
C TYR A 50 18.93 -9.24 -27.73
N THR A 51 18.08 -8.29 -27.36
CA THR A 51 16.91 -8.53 -26.49
C THR A 51 15.63 -8.88 -27.25
N ASP A 52 15.64 -8.83 -28.58
CA ASP A 52 14.48 -9.06 -29.47
C ASP A 52 13.86 -10.45 -29.30
N LYS A 53 14.68 -11.46 -28.96
CA LYS A 53 14.23 -12.83 -28.70
C LYS A 53 14.22 -13.21 -27.22
N MET A 54 14.62 -12.31 -26.34
CA MET A 54 14.69 -12.58 -24.91
C MET A 54 13.30 -12.45 -24.28
N ASN A 55 12.93 -13.42 -23.45
CA ASN A 55 11.80 -13.23 -22.57
C ASN A 55 12.19 -12.37 -21.34
N LEU A 56 11.18 -11.90 -20.61
CA LEU A 56 11.40 -11.02 -19.46
C LEU A 56 12.28 -11.66 -18.38
N ILE A 57 12.13 -12.98 -18.16
CA ILE A 57 12.86 -13.71 -17.12
C ILE A 57 14.35 -13.80 -17.48
N GLU A 58 14.68 -14.09 -18.74
CA GLU A 58 16.05 -14.13 -19.26
C GLU A 58 16.72 -12.76 -19.14
N ALA A 59 16.03 -11.70 -19.55
CA ALA A 59 16.54 -10.33 -19.44
C ALA A 59 16.84 -9.95 -17.98
N VAL A 60 15.91 -10.25 -17.06
CA VAL A 60 16.10 -10.03 -15.62
C VAL A 60 17.28 -10.85 -15.10
N SER A 61 17.41 -12.11 -15.49
CA SER A 61 18.51 -12.99 -15.07
C SER A 61 19.88 -12.44 -15.48
N LYS A 62 20.00 -11.89 -16.69
CA LYS A 62 21.27 -11.28 -17.18
C LYS A 62 21.61 -9.96 -16.49
N MET A 63 20.60 -9.15 -16.16
CA MET A 63 20.82 -7.87 -15.48
C MET A 63 21.05 -8.02 -13.97
N ARG A 64 20.55 -9.11 -13.36
CA ARG A 64 20.88 -9.48 -11.98
C ARG A 64 22.30 -10.03 -11.88
N GLY A 65 22.87 -9.96 -10.68
CA GLY A 65 24.21 -10.44 -10.42
C GLY A 65 24.79 -9.92 -9.12
N LYS A 66 26.01 -10.35 -8.79
CA LYS A 66 26.69 -9.98 -7.54
C LYS A 66 26.92 -8.47 -7.48
N LYS A 67 26.74 -7.87 -6.30
CA LYS A 67 27.10 -6.48 -6.03
C LYS A 67 28.55 -6.21 -6.47
N GLY A 68 28.78 -5.06 -7.10
CA GLY A 68 30.09 -4.64 -7.59
C GLY A 68 30.45 -5.17 -8.98
N SER A 69 29.71 -6.15 -9.52
CA SER A 69 29.93 -6.62 -10.90
C SER A 69 29.33 -5.63 -11.91
N PRO A 70 30.05 -5.29 -13.00
CA PRO A 70 29.49 -4.46 -14.05
C PRO A 70 28.52 -5.26 -14.93
N VAL A 71 27.57 -4.54 -15.55
CA VAL A 71 26.80 -5.02 -16.70
C VAL A 71 26.70 -3.93 -17.75
N SER A 72 26.85 -4.28 -19.01
CA SER A 72 26.60 -3.36 -20.13
C SER A 72 25.18 -3.53 -20.66
N ILE A 73 24.45 -2.44 -20.82
CA ILE A 73 23.19 -2.41 -21.56
C ILE A 73 23.25 -1.35 -22.65
N TYR A 74 22.62 -1.64 -23.80
CA TYR A 74 22.54 -0.69 -24.91
C TYR A 74 21.10 -0.19 -25.00
N ILE A 75 20.97 1.14 -24.95
CA ILE A 75 19.70 1.83 -24.89
C ILE A 75 19.44 2.55 -26.20
N MET A 76 18.28 2.28 -26.79
CA MET A 76 17.69 3.11 -27.84
C MET A 76 16.67 4.05 -27.20
N ARG A 77 16.89 5.36 -27.37
CA ARG A 77 16.00 6.43 -26.87
C ARG A 77 15.58 7.29 -28.04
N GLU A 78 14.35 7.79 -28.00
CA GLU A 78 13.86 8.75 -28.98
C GLU A 78 14.80 9.97 -29.06
N GLY A 79 15.23 10.32 -30.26
CA GLY A 79 16.22 11.38 -30.52
C GLY A 79 17.69 10.90 -30.59
N LEU A 80 18.02 9.67 -30.20
CA LEU A 80 19.33 9.07 -30.46
C LEU A 80 19.36 8.43 -31.85
N LYS A 81 20.42 8.70 -32.63
CA LYS A 81 20.63 8.07 -33.95
C LYS A 81 21.06 6.61 -33.85
N GLU A 82 21.75 6.24 -32.78
CA GLU A 82 22.30 4.91 -32.54
C GLU A 82 22.13 4.50 -31.07
N PRO A 83 22.06 3.19 -30.75
CA PRO A 83 22.01 2.73 -29.37
C PRO A 83 23.22 3.17 -28.56
N LYS A 84 22.98 3.76 -27.39
CA LYS A 84 24.05 4.20 -26.47
C LYS A 84 24.35 3.13 -25.44
N LYS A 85 25.64 2.82 -25.25
CA LYS A 85 26.12 1.87 -24.22
C LYS A 85 26.14 2.52 -22.84
N TYR A 86 25.59 1.82 -21.86
CA TYR A 86 25.64 2.14 -20.44
C TYR A 86 26.28 0.98 -19.68
N THR A 87 27.41 1.22 -19.03
CA THR A 87 28.02 0.26 -18.12
C THR A 87 27.58 0.60 -16.70
N ILE A 88 26.86 -0.32 -16.06
CA ILE A 88 26.24 -0.10 -14.76
C ILE A 88 26.83 -1.10 -13.77
N VAL A 89 27.34 -0.61 -12.64
CA VAL A 89 27.83 -1.46 -11.57
C VAL A 89 26.63 -1.91 -10.73
N ARG A 90 26.41 -3.22 -10.63
CA ARG A 90 25.31 -3.79 -9.84
C ARG A 90 25.47 -3.43 -8.37
N ASP A 91 24.36 -3.11 -7.72
CA ASP A 91 24.30 -2.89 -6.27
C ASP A 91 23.13 -3.69 -5.68
N ILE A 92 23.05 -3.70 -4.35
CA ILE A 92 21.92 -4.25 -3.62
C ILE A 92 20.77 -3.24 -3.71
N ILE A 93 19.77 -3.59 -4.50
CA ILE A 93 18.55 -2.81 -4.68
C ILE A 93 17.57 -3.21 -3.59
N LYS A 94 17.23 -2.26 -2.71
CA LYS A 94 16.25 -2.48 -1.65
C LYS A 94 14.86 -2.08 -2.15
N VAL A 95 13.92 -3.01 -2.06
CA VAL A 95 12.51 -2.75 -2.37
C VAL A 95 11.81 -2.40 -1.06
N GLN A 96 11.22 -1.22 -0.97
CA GLN A 96 10.51 -0.81 0.24
C GLN A 96 9.23 -1.64 0.38
N SER A 97 9.19 -2.47 1.42
CA SER A 97 7.99 -3.25 1.78
C SER A 97 6.92 -2.38 2.46
N VAL A 98 7.35 -1.32 3.16
CA VAL A 98 6.50 -0.38 3.89
C VAL A 98 6.68 1.02 3.32
N LYS A 99 5.58 1.66 2.95
CA LYS A 99 5.52 3.10 2.66
C LYS A 99 4.69 3.78 3.73
N SER A 100 5.09 4.96 4.18
CA SER A 100 4.39 5.65 5.27
C SER A 100 4.37 7.17 5.10
N SER A 101 3.29 7.79 5.56
CA SER A 101 3.11 9.25 5.62
C SER A 101 2.08 9.64 6.68
N LEU A 102 2.10 10.90 7.11
CA LEU A 102 1.03 11.45 7.95
C LEU A 102 -0.14 11.94 7.09
N LEU A 103 -1.36 11.64 7.52
CA LEU A 103 -2.60 12.24 7.02
C LEU A 103 -3.11 13.25 8.04
N GLU A 104 -3.45 14.45 7.57
CA GLU A 104 -3.90 15.56 8.43
C GLU A 104 -2.98 15.79 9.65
N LYS A 105 -1.67 15.48 9.52
CA LYS A 105 -0.62 15.53 10.55
C LYS A 105 -0.79 14.60 11.76
N GLU A 106 -1.92 13.93 11.92
CA GLU A 106 -2.28 13.22 13.16
C GLU A 106 -2.66 11.75 12.96
N TYR A 107 -2.82 11.32 11.72
CA TYR A 107 -3.17 9.94 11.41
C TYR A 107 -2.04 9.28 10.64
N ALA A 108 -1.61 8.10 11.10
CA ALA A 108 -0.58 7.34 10.41
C ALA A 108 -1.21 6.62 9.22
N TYR A 109 -0.73 6.90 8.01
CA TYR A 109 -1.01 6.09 6.84
C TYR A 109 0.18 5.22 6.53
N ILE A 110 -0.05 3.91 6.50
CA ILE A 110 0.98 2.92 6.27
C ILE A 110 0.51 1.95 5.22
N ARG A 111 1.23 1.89 4.11
CA ARG A 111 0.96 0.95 3.02
C ARG A 111 1.98 -0.18 3.03
N LEU A 112 1.50 -1.40 3.25
CA LEU A 112 2.28 -2.62 3.10
C LEU A 112 2.16 -3.09 1.65
N VAL A 113 3.27 -3.04 0.91
CA VAL A 113 3.29 -3.41 -0.51
C VAL A 113 3.45 -4.93 -0.68
N ASN A 114 4.22 -5.56 0.20
CA ASN A 114 4.54 -6.99 0.18
C ASN A 114 5.08 -7.39 1.57
N PHE A 115 4.97 -8.66 1.96
CA PHE A 115 5.55 -9.20 3.20
C PHE A 115 6.93 -9.82 2.94
N GLN A 116 7.97 -9.08 3.29
CA GLN A 116 9.40 -9.41 3.09
C GLN A 116 10.10 -9.55 4.44
N GLU A 117 11.30 -10.14 4.48
CA GLU A 117 12.03 -10.49 5.73
C GLU A 117 12.10 -9.38 6.80
N ARG A 118 12.05 -8.11 6.39
CA ARG A 118 12.15 -6.94 7.29
C ARG A 118 10.86 -6.17 7.48
N THR A 119 9.74 -6.61 6.91
CA THR A 119 8.48 -5.85 6.92
C THR A 119 8.02 -5.51 8.33
N THR A 120 8.16 -6.42 9.30
CA THR A 120 7.77 -6.17 10.69
C THR A 120 8.64 -5.07 11.33
N GLU A 121 9.96 -5.14 11.14
CA GLU A 121 10.92 -4.15 11.64
C GLU A 121 10.72 -2.78 10.98
N ASP A 122 10.51 -2.76 9.66
CA ASP A 122 10.28 -1.55 8.87
C ASP A 122 8.95 -0.87 9.25
N LEU A 123 7.91 -1.67 9.53
CA LEU A 123 6.62 -1.17 10.02
C LEU A 123 6.78 -0.50 11.39
N LYS A 124 7.48 -1.14 12.32
CA LYS A 124 7.75 -0.58 13.65
C LYS A 124 8.49 0.76 13.55
N LYS A 125 9.55 0.82 12.74
CA LYS A 125 10.30 2.06 12.50
C LYS A 125 9.46 3.14 11.83
N ALA A 126 8.59 2.78 10.90
CA ALA A 126 7.67 3.71 10.26
C ALA A 126 6.70 4.32 11.28
N LEU A 127 6.15 3.52 12.18
CA LEU A 127 5.26 3.98 13.25
C LEU A 127 5.97 4.90 14.25
N GLU A 128 7.18 4.54 14.68
CA GLU A 128 8.02 5.39 15.55
C GLU A 128 8.30 6.74 14.88
N LYS A 129 8.76 6.72 13.62
CA LYS A 129 9.02 7.94 12.84
C LYS A 129 7.79 8.83 12.71
N LEU A 130 6.63 8.27 12.35
CA LEU A 130 5.39 9.03 12.20
C LEU A 130 4.90 9.60 13.54
N THR A 131 5.11 8.86 14.64
CA THR A 131 4.79 9.32 15.99
C THR A 131 5.65 10.53 16.37
N ASP A 132 6.94 10.48 16.11
CA ASP A 132 7.86 11.59 16.39
C ASP A 132 7.57 12.79 15.48
N GLU A 133 7.20 12.56 14.22
CA GLU A 133 6.83 13.62 13.29
C GLU A 133 5.54 14.33 13.72
N ALA A 134 4.52 13.59 14.16
CA ALA A 134 3.28 14.16 14.68
C ALA A 134 3.52 15.05 15.91
N LYS A 135 4.42 14.63 16.81
CA LYS A 135 4.78 15.39 18.03
C LYS A 135 5.56 16.69 17.76
N LYS A 136 6.07 16.92 16.55
CA LYS A 136 6.76 18.18 16.21
C LYS A 136 5.79 19.37 16.21
N ASP A 137 4.51 19.14 15.92
CA ASP A 137 3.50 20.17 16.06
C ASP A 137 3.07 20.25 17.53
N LYS A 138 3.32 21.39 18.19
CA LYS A 138 3.02 21.60 19.60
C LYS A 138 1.52 21.47 19.94
N LYS A 139 0.65 21.50 18.93
CA LYS A 139 -0.81 21.32 19.09
C LYS A 139 -1.24 19.85 19.07
N ILE A 140 -0.35 18.93 18.70
CA ILE A 140 -0.64 17.50 18.52
C ILE A 140 0.03 16.71 19.64
N SER A 141 -0.77 15.99 20.45
CA SER A 141 -0.26 15.16 21.56
C SER A 141 0.31 13.81 21.11
N GLY A 142 0.02 13.40 19.87
CA GLY A 142 0.48 12.15 19.27
C GLY A 142 -0.42 11.74 18.10
N LEU A 143 -0.24 10.51 17.61
CA LEU A 143 -1.12 9.94 16.61
C LEU A 143 -2.53 9.73 17.18
N ARG A 144 -3.56 9.96 16.36
CA ARG A 144 -4.97 9.77 16.69
C ARG A 144 -5.59 8.52 16.07
N GLY A 145 -4.88 7.86 15.15
CA GLY A 145 -5.31 6.60 14.55
C GLY A 145 -4.37 6.12 13.45
N ILE A 146 -4.61 4.90 12.99
CA ILE A 146 -3.79 4.22 11.98
C ILE A 146 -4.67 3.73 10.82
N VAL A 147 -4.28 4.04 9.60
CA VAL A 147 -4.78 3.38 8.38
C VAL A 147 -3.69 2.44 7.86
N LEU A 148 -3.94 1.14 7.95
CA LEU A 148 -3.08 0.09 7.41
C LEU A 148 -3.60 -0.34 6.03
N ASP A 149 -2.93 0.08 4.97
CA ASP A 149 -3.30 -0.20 3.59
C ASP A 149 -2.57 -1.43 3.05
N MET A 150 -3.35 -2.49 2.78
CA MET A 150 -2.89 -3.73 2.16
C MET A 150 -3.53 -3.96 0.77
N ARG A 151 -4.09 -2.91 0.15
CA ARG A 151 -4.62 -3.00 -1.22
C ARG A 151 -3.50 -3.30 -2.19
N ASN A 152 -3.76 -4.23 -3.10
CA ASN A 152 -2.79 -4.74 -4.09
C ASN A 152 -1.55 -5.39 -3.47
N ASN A 153 -1.64 -5.87 -2.23
CA ASN A 153 -0.58 -6.65 -1.59
C ASN A 153 -0.85 -8.16 -1.74
N PRO A 154 -0.07 -8.89 -2.57
CA PRO A 154 -0.30 -10.30 -2.88
C PRO A 154 0.11 -11.26 -1.74
N GLY A 155 0.55 -10.72 -0.60
CA GLY A 155 0.98 -11.49 0.56
C GLY A 155 2.49 -11.50 0.69
N GLY A 156 3.08 -12.68 0.94
CA GLY A 156 4.52 -12.84 1.15
C GLY A 156 4.79 -13.82 2.29
N LEU A 157 5.79 -13.51 3.10
CA LEU A 157 6.24 -14.36 4.20
C LEU A 157 5.22 -14.46 5.35
N LEU A 158 4.99 -15.67 5.84
CA LEU A 158 4.02 -15.97 6.91
C LEU A 158 4.46 -15.38 8.25
N ASP A 159 5.72 -15.58 8.63
CA ASP A 159 6.32 -15.04 9.86
C ASP A 159 6.20 -13.51 9.91
N GLN A 160 6.23 -12.84 8.76
CA GLN A 160 6.06 -11.39 8.68
C GLN A 160 4.60 -10.98 8.82
N ALA A 161 3.64 -11.76 8.34
CA ALA A 161 2.22 -11.53 8.66
C ALA A 161 1.94 -11.74 10.15
N VAL A 162 2.55 -12.76 10.76
CA VAL A 162 2.46 -12.99 12.21
C VAL A 162 3.04 -11.80 12.96
N GLY A 163 4.28 -11.40 12.66
CA GLY A 163 4.94 -10.26 13.30
C GLY A 163 4.16 -8.95 13.15
N VAL A 164 3.65 -8.65 11.95
CA VAL A 164 2.81 -7.46 11.73
C VAL A 164 1.52 -7.51 12.55
N SER A 165 0.86 -8.67 12.65
CA SER A 165 -0.36 -8.81 13.46
C SER A 165 -0.05 -8.66 14.95
N ASP A 166 1.08 -9.21 15.39
CA ASP A 166 1.54 -9.21 16.78
C ASP A 166 1.82 -7.79 17.31
N LEU A 167 2.25 -6.87 16.44
CA LEU A 167 2.40 -5.45 16.79
C LEU A 167 1.09 -4.79 17.26
N PHE A 168 -0.07 -5.35 16.93
CA PHE A 168 -1.37 -4.73 17.22
C PHE A 168 -2.29 -5.58 18.11
N LEU A 169 -1.92 -6.83 18.41
CA LEU A 169 -2.70 -7.77 19.22
C LEU A 169 -1.97 -8.10 20.51
N GLU A 170 -2.61 -7.94 21.67
CA GLU A 170 -1.97 -8.23 22.95
C GLU A 170 -1.89 -9.74 23.25
N LYS A 171 -2.84 -10.53 22.73
CA LYS A 171 -3.01 -11.96 23.00
C LYS A 171 -3.94 -12.63 22.00
N GLY A 172 -3.93 -13.96 22.02
CA GLY A 172 -4.85 -14.80 21.26
C GLY A 172 -4.22 -15.34 19.97
N ILE A 173 -4.98 -16.13 19.23
CA ILE A 173 -4.49 -16.74 17.99
C ILE A 173 -4.38 -15.67 16.91
N ILE A 174 -3.30 -15.67 16.13
CA ILE A 174 -3.17 -14.85 14.92
C ILE A 174 -3.63 -15.66 13.71
N VAL A 175 -3.08 -16.86 13.55
CA VAL A 175 -3.38 -17.77 12.44
C VAL A 175 -3.18 -19.20 12.89
N SER A 176 -3.95 -20.12 12.31
CA SER A 176 -3.67 -21.54 12.40
C SER A 176 -3.48 -22.16 11.03
N THR A 177 -2.55 -23.10 10.93
CA THR A 177 -2.21 -23.84 9.72
C THR A 177 -2.58 -25.30 9.94
N ILE A 178 -3.41 -25.87 9.07
CA ILE A 178 -3.83 -27.27 9.17
C ILE A 178 -3.42 -28.00 7.89
N GLY A 179 -2.58 -29.02 8.04
CA GLY A 179 -2.07 -29.86 6.96
C GLY A 179 -3.08 -30.89 6.43
N ARG A 180 -2.57 -31.85 5.66
CA ARG A 180 -3.38 -32.97 5.13
C ARG A 180 -4.08 -33.77 6.23
N HIS A 181 -3.40 -33.97 7.35
CA HIS A 181 -3.93 -34.63 8.54
C HIS A 181 -4.30 -33.59 9.59
N LYS A 182 -5.41 -33.78 10.32
CA LYS A 182 -5.95 -32.75 11.25
C LYS A 182 -5.03 -32.51 12.44
N GLU A 183 -4.29 -33.53 12.83
CA GLU A 183 -3.24 -33.51 13.86
C GLU A 183 -2.03 -32.66 13.45
N ASN A 184 -1.82 -32.42 12.15
CA ASN A 184 -0.77 -31.53 11.65
C ASN A 184 -1.30 -30.08 11.70
N LYS A 185 -1.43 -29.57 12.93
CA LYS A 185 -1.94 -28.23 13.21
C LYS A 185 -0.89 -27.40 13.92
N ASP A 186 -0.50 -26.30 13.28
CA ASP A 186 0.33 -25.26 13.88
C ASP A 186 -0.53 -24.03 14.19
N ILE A 187 -0.23 -23.37 15.30
CA ILE A 187 -0.96 -22.18 15.75
C ILE A 187 0.04 -21.11 16.18
N GLU A 188 -0.11 -19.94 15.58
CA GLU A 188 0.68 -18.75 15.91
C GLU A 188 -0.14 -17.86 16.84
N TYR A 189 0.50 -17.37 17.91
CA TYR A 189 -0.15 -16.58 18.96
C TYR A 189 0.45 -15.18 19.04
N ALA A 190 -0.37 -14.23 19.47
CA ALA A 190 0.07 -12.88 19.79
C ALA A 190 0.65 -12.78 21.20
N HIS A 191 1.55 -11.82 21.39
CA HIS A 191 2.33 -11.53 22.58
C HIS A 191 2.17 -10.07 23.00
N LYS A 192 1.95 -9.86 24.29
CA LYS A 192 1.65 -8.53 24.86
C LYS A 192 2.79 -7.51 24.75
N ALA A 193 4.03 -7.95 24.61
CA ALA A 193 5.18 -7.07 24.75
C ALA A 193 5.32 -6.12 23.53
N GLY A 194 5.13 -4.82 23.75
CA GLY A 194 5.31 -3.80 22.72
C GLY A 194 4.11 -3.62 21.78
N THR A 195 2.95 -4.16 22.14
CA THR A 195 1.70 -4.00 21.38
C THR A 195 1.25 -2.54 21.34
N LEU A 196 0.82 -2.08 20.15
CA LEU A 196 0.15 -0.80 19.92
C LEU A 196 -1.36 -1.03 19.88
N ASP A 197 -2.01 -1.06 21.04
CA ASP A 197 -3.44 -1.35 21.20
C ASP A 197 -4.30 -0.09 21.46
N ASN A 198 -3.66 1.04 21.77
CA ASN A 198 -4.30 2.27 22.22
C ASN A 198 -4.77 3.21 21.10
N LEU A 199 -4.50 2.87 19.82
CA LEU A 199 -4.90 3.70 18.68
C LEU A 199 -6.00 3.03 17.85
N PRO A 200 -7.09 3.75 17.50
CA PRO A 200 -8.09 3.21 16.58
C PRO A 200 -7.44 2.92 15.22
N MET A 201 -7.87 1.82 14.60
CA MET A 201 -7.26 1.32 13.38
C MET A 201 -8.32 0.96 12.34
N VAL A 202 -8.03 1.32 11.09
CA VAL A 202 -8.73 0.84 9.90
C VAL A 202 -7.74 0.09 9.01
N VAL A 203 -8.16 -1.04 8.46
CA VAL A 203 -7.39 -1.83 7.48
C VAL A 203 -8.05 -1.70 6.12
N LEU A 204 -7.31 -1.25 5.10
CA LEU A 204 -7.80 -1.19 3.72
C LEU A 204 -7.40 -2.44 2.94
N VAL A 205 -8.38 -3.06 2.28
CA VAL A 205 -8.18 -4.27 1.45
C VAL A 205 -8.92 -4.19 0.11
N ASN A 206 -8.46 -4.97 -0.87
CA ASN A 206 -9.16 -5.15 -2.13
C ASN A 206 -9.00 -6.57 -2.68
N GLY A 207 -9.55 -6.83 -3.88
CA GLY A 207 -9.48 -8.14 -4.53
C GLY A 207 -8.06 -8.63 -4.87
N ALA A 208 -7.04 -7.78 -4.76
CA ALA A 208 -5.64 -8.15 -4.93
C ALA A 208 -4.89 -8.31 -3.58
N SER A 209 -5.54 -8.05 -2.45
CA SER A 209 -5.06 -8.42 -1.12
C SER A 209 -5.17 -9.93 -0.97
N ALA A 210 -4.04 -10.62 -0.78
CA ALA A 210 -4.00 -12.09 -0.76
C ALA A 210 -3.07 -12.65 0.32
N SER A 211 -3.30 -13.91 0.72
CA SER A 211 -2.40 -14.71 1.56
C SER A 211 -2.01 -14.01 2.87
N ALA A 212 -0.75 -13.57 3.04
CA ALA A 212 -0.28 -12.89 4.25
C ALA A 212 -1.12 -11.64 4.59
N SER A 213 -1.58 -10.89 3.58
CA SER A 213 -2.49 -9.75 3.77
C SER A 213 -3.83 -10.17 4.37
N GLU A 214 -4.34 -11.34 3.95
CA GLU A 214 -5.60 -11.89 4.46
C GLU A 214 -5.44 -12.44 5.88
N ILE A 215 -4.26 -12.97 6.22
CA ILE A 215 -3.94 -13.37 7.59
C ILE A 215 -3.99 -12.17 8.52
N VAL A 216 -3.31 -11.07 8.17
CA VAL A 216 -3.30 -9.85 8.99
C VAL A 216 -4.71 -9.27 9.11
N ALA A 217 -5.42 -9.09 7.99
CA ALA A 217 -6.77 -8.54 8.01
C ALA A 217 -7.73 -9.43 8.83
N GLY A 218 -7.67 -10.75 8.63
CA GLY A 218 -8.51 -11.71 9.35
C GLY A 218 -8.22 -11.75 10.85
N ALA A 219 -6.95 -11.70 11.24
CA ALA A 219 -6.55 -11.65 12.65
C ALA A 219 -7.08 -10.37 13.33
N LEU A 220 -6.82 -9.21 12.72
CA LEU A 220 -7.25 -7.93 13.27
C LEU A 220 -8.79 -7.79 13.31
N GLN A 221 -9.49 -8.32 12.30
CA GLN A 221 -10.95 -8.33 12.24
C GLN A 221 -11.55 -9.25 13.30
N ASP A 222 -11.08 -10.50 13.41
CA ASP A 222 -11.64 -11.48 14.34
C ASP A 222 -11.45 -11.06 15.81
N HIS A 223 -10.33 -10.39 16.12
CA HIS A 223 -10.08 -9.80 17.44
C HIS A 223 -10.79 -8.47 17.68
N LYS A 224 -11.53 -7.95 16.69
CA LYS A 224 -12.15 -6.62 16.73
C LYS A 224 -11.14 -5.50 17.01
N ARG A 225 -9.88 -5.71 16.61
CA ARG A 225 -8.79 -4.75 16.78
C ARG A 225 -8.86 -3.63 15.75
N ALA A 226 -9.30 -3.95 14.53
CA ALA A 226 -9.46 -2.98 13.45
C ALA A 226 -10.75 -3.23 12.68
N ILE A 227 -11.27 -2.17 12.07
CA ILE A 227 -12.33 -2.28 11.06
C ILE A 227 -11.68 -2.48 9.70
N VAL A 228 -12.07 -3.53 8.99
CA VAL A 228 -11.65 -3.81 7.62
C VAL A 228 -12.59 -3.11 6.64
N VAL A 229 -12.02 -2.31 5.75
CA VAL A 229 -12.74 -1.46 4.80
C VAL A 229 -12.25 -1.74 3.38
N GLY A 230 -13.17 -1.76 2.42
CA GLY A 230 -12.84 -1.89 1.00
C GLY A 230 -13.72 -2.90 0.30
N VAL A 231 -13.13 -3.85 -0.43
CA VAL A 231 -13.86 -4.92 -1.12
C VAL A 231 -13.29 -6.28 -0.77
N LYS A 232 -14.05 -7.34 -1.05
CA LYS A 232 -13.65 -8.74 -0.81
C LYS A 232 -12.23 -9.03 -1.32
N THR A 233 -11.45 -9.74 -0.50
CA THR A 233 -10.06 -10.12 -0.80
C THR A 233 -9.97 -11.32 -1.75
N PHE A 234 -8.75 -11.66 -2.17
CA PHE A 234 -8.50 -12.64 -3.22
C PHE A 234 -8.93 -14.08 -2.89
N GLY A 235 -8.76 -14.53 -1.64
CA GLY A 235 -9.10 -15.89 -1.22
C GLY A 235 -7.99 -16.93 -1.35
N LYS A 236 -6.74 -16.54 -1.09
CA LYS A 236 -5.62 -17.49 -1.08
C LYS A 236 -5.28 -17.91 0.35
N GLY A 237 -5.84 -19.04 0.75
CA GLY A 237 -5.66 -19.62 2.09
C GLY A 237 -4.74 -20.83 2.16
N SER A 238 -3.81 -20.99 1.21
CA SER A 238 -2.95 -22.19 1.12
C SER A 238 -1.49 -21.91 1.50
N VAL A 239 -0.87 -22.82 2.22
CA VAL A 239 0.57 -22.80 2.54
C VAL A 239 1.33 -23.56 1.47
N GLN A 240 2.35 -22.92 0.90
CA GLN A 240 3.22 -23.53 -0.09
C GLN A 240 4.64 -23.65 0.47
N GLN A 241 5.21 -24.84 0.36
CA GLN A 241 6.61 -25.11 0.71
C GLN A 241 7.41 -25.32 -0.57
N VAL A 242 8.63 -24.80 -0.62
CA VAL A 242 9.60 -25.11 -1.68
C VAL A 242 10.47 -26.26 -1.19
N ILE A 243 10.47 -27.37 -1.91
CA ILE A 243 11.28 -28.55 -1.64
C ILE A 243 12.38 -28.57 -2.70
N GLU A 244 13.63 -28.40 -2.28
CA GLU A 244 14.78 -28.55 -3.18
C GLU A 244 14.95 -30.01 -3.58
N LEU A 245 15.23 -30.25 -4.86
CA LEU A 245 15.48 -31.57 -5.43
C LEU A 245 16.99 -31.74 -5.69
N ASP A 246 17.42 -33.00 -5.82
CA ASP A 246 18.85 -33.36 -5.97
C ASP A 246 19.54 -32.70 -7.17
N ASP A 247 18.77 -32.37 -8.22
CA ASP A 247 19.24 -31.68 -9.43
C ASP A 247 19.29 -30.15 -9.29
N LYS A 248 19.09 -29.63 -8.06
CA LYS A 248 18.98 -28.19 -7.72
C LYS A 248 17.75 -27.50 -8.30
N SER A 249 16.79 -28.26 -8.84
CA SER A 249 15.46 -27.73 -9.11
C SER A 249 14.64 -27.63 -7.81
N GLY A 250 13.48 -26.98 -7.87
CA GLY A 250 12.62 -26.80 -6.70
C GLY A 250 11.18 -27.15 -7.00
N LEU A 251 10.56 -27.97 -6.15
CA LEU A 251 9.13 -28.27 -6.18
C LEU A 251 8.38 -27.33 -5.23
N LYS A 252 7.44 -26.55 -5.76
CA LYS A 252 6.54 -25.73 -4.93
C LYS A 252 5.25 -26.49 -4.64
N LEU A 253 5.13 -27.07 -3.45
CA LEU A 253 4.02 -27.93 -3.06
C LEU A 253 3.09 -27.25 -2.05
N THR A 254 1.78 -27.37 -2.27
CA THR A 254 0.79 -26.93 -1.28
C THR A 254 0.64 -27.99 -0.20
N VAL A 255 0.93 -27.65 1.05
CA VAL A 255 1.00 -28.61 2.17
C VAL A 255 -0.07 -28.42 3.24
N ALA A 256 -0.65 -27.22 3.34
CA ALA A 256 -1.61 -26.89 4.37
C ALA A 256 -2.55 -25.74 3.98
N LYS A 257 -3.54 -25.47 4.83
CA LYS A 257 -4.46 -24.33 4.73
C LYS A 257 -4.38 -23.44 5.97
N TYR A 258 -4.51 -22.13 5.77
CA TYR A 258 -4.64 -21.14 6.83
C TYR A 258 -6.09 -20.95 7.27
N TYR A 259 -6.27 -20.68 8.55
CA TYR A 259 -7.54 -20.34 9.18
C TYR A 259 -7.36 -19.13 10.08
N THR A 260 -8.34 -18.23 10.06
CA THR A 260 -8.39 -17.04 10.92
C THR A 260 -8.62 -17.45 12.39
N PRO A 261 -8.50 -16.53 13.37
CA PRO A 261 -8.71 -16.86 14.78
C PRO A 261 -10.08 -17.47 15.09
N ASN A 262 -11.14 -17.07 14.38
CA ASN A 262 -12.48 -17.65 14.49
C ASN A 262 -12.65 -18.97 13.70
N GLY A 263 -11.57 -19.54 13.16
CA GLY A 263 -11.59 -20.80 12.41
C GLY A 263 -12.14 -20.66 10.98
N ARG A 264 -12.24 -19.45 10.44
CA ARG A 264 -12.72 -19.24 9.06
C ARG A 264 -11.64 -19.66 8.07
N SER A 265 -12.01 -20.45 7.07
CA SER A 265 -11.13 -20.73 5.93
C SER A 265 -11.30 -19.64 4.86
N ILE A 266 -10.20 -18.99 4.51
CA ILE A 266 -10.16 -17.93 3.49
C ILE A 266 -9.99 -18.49 2.07
N GLN A 267 -9.62 -19.76 1.92
CA GLN A 267 -9.38 -20.39 0.61
C GLN A 267 -10.63 -20.34 -0.28
N GLU A 268 -10.48 -19.83 -1.51
CA GLU A 268 -11.52 -19.63 -2.53
C GLU A 268 -12.65 -18.66 -2.15
N LYS A 269 -12.66 -18.13 -0.92
CA LYS A 269 -13.71 -17.24 -0.41
C LYS A 269 -13.24 -15.81 -0.22
N GLY A 270 -11.98 -15.63 0.18
CA GLY A 270 -11.48 -14.36 0.69
C GLY A 270 -12.07 -13.99 2.05
N LEU A 271 -11.82 -12.76 2.45
CA LEU A 271 -12.39 -12.08 3.58
C LEU A 271 -13.37 -11.02 3.08
N ASP A 272 -14.55 -11.00 3.68
CA ASP A 272 -15.50 -9.90 3.54
C ASP A 272 -15.07 -8.75 4.47
N PRO A 273 -14.99 -7.50 3.96
CA PRO A 273 -14.71 -6.34 4.80
C PRO A 273 -15.90 -6.06 5.72
N ASP A 274 -15.64 -5.42 6.86
CA ASP A 274 -16.70 -4.97 7.78
C ASP A 274 -17.54 -3.86 7.13
N ILE A 275 -16.90 -3.00 6.33
CA ILE A 275 -17.56 -1.94 5.55
C ILE A 275 -17.13 -2.05 4.09
N VAL A 276 -18.10 -2.33 3.23
CA VAL A 276 -17.88 -2.36 1.78
C VAL A 276 -17.80 -0.93 1.25
N VAL A 277 -16.68 -0.58 0.63
CA VAL A 277 -16.44 0.69 -0.03
C VAL A 277 -15.79 0.40 -1.37
N GLU A 278 -16.45 0.71 -2.48
CA GLU A 278 -15.88 0.49 -3.81
C GLU A 278 -14.82 1.54 -4.15
N GLN A 279 -13.89 1.19 -5.03
CA GLN A 279 -12.88 2.13 -5.51
C GLN A 279 -13.51 3.06 -6.56
N ILE A 280 -13.44 4.37 -6.33
CA ILE A 280 -13.75 5.38 -7.33
C ILE A 280 -12.44 5.85 -7.96
N ASP A 281 -12.43 6.07 -9.28
CA ASP A 281 -11.25 6.60 -9.97
C ASP A 281 -10.92 8.00 -9.43
N SER A 282 -9.69 8.16 -8.91
CA SER A 282 -9.18 9.42 -8.38
C SER A 282 -9.19 10.55 -9.40
N LYS A 283 -9.11 10.26 -10.70
CA LYS A 283 -9.23 11.27 -11.76
C LYS A 283 -10.65 11.81 -11.85
N VAL A 284 -11.64 10.94 -11.75
CA VAL A 284 -13.07 11.35 -11.72
C VAL A 284 -13.33 12.23 -10.51
N LEU A 285 -12.80 11.86 -9.34
CA LEU A 285 -12.92 12.69 -8.13
C LEU A 285 -12.20 14.04 -8.24
N LYS A 286 -11.02 14.07 -8.86
CA LYS A 286 -10.30 15.32 -9.13
C LYS A 286 -11.07 16.23 -10.07
N GLU A 287 -11.59 15.68 -11.17
CA GLU A 287 -12.44 16.40 -12.12
C GLU A 287 -13.71 16.93 -11.45
N GLU A 288 -14.35 16.13 -10.59
CA GLU A 288 -15.50 16.58 -9.80
C GLU A 288 -15.15 17.67 -8.79
N GLU A 289 -14.04 17.56 -8.05
CA GLU A 289 -13.62 18.61 -7.11
C GLU A 289 -13.32 19.92 -7.84
N LEU A 290 -12.66 19.85 -9.01
CA LEU A 290 -12.40 21.02 -9.87
C LEU A 290 -13.71 21.64 -10.37
N LYS A 291 -14.67 20.82 -10.82
CA LYS A 291 -16.01 21.29 -11.21
C LYS A 291 -16.75 21.92 -10.02
N ARG A 292 -16.68 21.35 -8.81
CA ARG A 292 -17.31 21.89 -7.59
C ARG A 292 -16.67 23.19 -7.12
N LYS A 293 -15.34 23.34 -7.23
CA LYS A 293 -14.65 24.60 -6.92
C LYS A 293 -14.97 25.71 -7.93
N GLY A 294 -15.28 25.34 -9.17
CA GLY A 294 -15.82 26.26 -10.18
C GLY A 294 -17.33 26.46 -10.10
N ALA A 295 -18.06 25.59 -9.38
CA ALA A 295 -19.49 25.69 -9.21
C ALA A 295 -19.81 26.70 -8.11
N LYS A 296 -20.49 27.79 -8.50
CA LYS A 296 -21.27 28.58 -7.53
C LYS A 296 -22.23 27.61 -6.82
N PRO A 297 -22.43 27.72 -5.49
CA PRO A 297 -23.32 26.84 -4.76
C PRO A 297 -24.67 26.74 -5.46
N SER A 298 -25.25 25.54 -5.54
CA SER A 298 -26.61 25.37 -6.06
C SER A 298 -27.53 26.28 -5.24
N TRP A 299 -28.25 27.17 -5.93
CA TRP A 299 -29.36 28.00 -5.44
C TRP A 299 -29.30 28.29 -3.93
N ARG A 300 -28.74 29.43 -3.54
CA ARG A 300 -28.87 29.95 -2.17
C ARG A 300 -30.28 30.50 -1.97
N GLU A 301 -30.67 30.72 -0.71
CA GLU A 301 -31.89 31.46 -0.37
C GLU A 301 -31.96 32.77 -1.18
N ALA A 302 -30.86 33.51 -1.28
CA ALA A 302 -30.72 34.72 -2.09
C ALA A 302 -31.01 34.56 -3.60
N ASP A 303 -30.92 33.33 -4.12
CA ASP A 303 -31.09 33.01 -5.54
C ASP A 303 -32.52 32.52 -5.87
N LEU A 304 -33.41 32.35 -4.86
CA LEU A 304 -34.79 31.92 -5.04
C LEU A 304 -35.75 33.07 -5.40
N PRO A 305 -36.73 32.86 -6.31
CA PRO A 305 -37.82 33.81 -6.50
C PRO A 305 -38.62 33.98 -5.20
N LYS A 306 -38.74 35.22 -4.71
CA LYS A 306 -39.45 35.60 -3.46
C LYS A 306 -38.76 35.22 -2.14
N HIS A 307 -37.44 35.07 -2.10
CA HIS A 307 -36.73 34.95 -0.84
C HIS A 307 -36.79 36.23 0.01
N PHE A 308 -36.61 36.09 1.33
CA PHE A 308 -36.58 37.23 2.25
C PHE A 308 -35.20 37.90 2.25
N LYS A 309 -35.15 39.23 2.06
CA LYS A 309 -33.91 40.01 2.18
C LYS A 309 -33.52 40.17 3.65
N GLY A 310 -32.30 39.78 4.01
CA GLY A 310 -31.72 40.06 5.33
C GLY A 310 -31.38 41.54 5.52
N GLU A 311 -31.38 42.00 6.78
CA GLU A 311 -31.19 43.41 7.16
C GLU A 311 -29.72 43.86 7.19
N GLN A 312 -28.90 43.60 6.16
CA GLN A 312 -27.58 44.21 6.04
C GLN A 312 -27.21 44.58 4.60
N LYS A 313 -26.65 45.79 4.44
CA LYS A 313 -26.34 46.46 3.16
C LYS A 313 -25.35 45.67 2.31
N GLU A 314 -25.66 45.52 1.03
CA GLU A 314 -24.79 44.94 -0.01
C GLU A 314 -23.80 45.98 -0.56
N GLU A 315 -22.52 45.59 -0.65
CA GLU A 315 -21.53 46.19 -1.55
C GLU A 315 -21.29 45.25 -2.73
N ASP A 316 -21.18 45.86 -3.90
CA ASP A 316 -21.29 45.28 -5.23
C ASP A 316 -19.90 44.87 -5.77
N THR A 317 -19.72 43.63 -6.26
CA THR A 317 -18.59 43.29 -7.14
C THR A 317 -18.96 42.28 -8.23
N LYS A 318 -18.96 42.77 -9.47
CA LYS A 318 -18.96 42.01 -10.73
C LYS A 318 -17.58 41.41 -11.02
N GLY A 319 -17.52 40.17 -11.52
CA GLY A 319 -16.28 39.61 -12.07
C GLY A 319 -16.35 38.22 -12.73
N LYS A 320 -16.56 38.24 -14.06
CA LYS A 320 -16.05 37.34 -15.14
C LYS A 320 -16.01 35.81 -14.92
N GLU A 321 -16.87 35.10 -15.66
CA GLU A 321 -16.75 33.68 -15.98
C GLU A 321 -15.85 33.51 -17.21
N GLY A 322 -14.72 32.83 -17.05
CA GLY A 322 -13.92 32.26 -18.14
C GLY A 322 -14.13 30.76 -18.18
N GLU A 323 -14.41 30.21 -19.35
CA GLU A 323 -14.55 28.77 -19.57
C GLU A 323 -13.24 28.04 -19.21
N PRO A 324 -13.27 26.97 -18.39
CA PRO A 324 -12.09 26.17 -18.13
C PRO A 324 -11.80 25.30 -19.36
N SER A 325 -10.73 25.64 -20.07
CA SER A 325 -10.07 24.74 -21.02
C SER A 325 -9.70 23.42 -20.34
N GLU A 326 -10.07 22.28 -20.95
CA GLU A 326 -9.73 20.95 -20.44
C GLU A 326 -8.21 20.79 -20.26
N PRO A 327 -7.72 20.52 -19.03
CA PRO A 327 -6.31 20.27 -18.82
C PRO A 327 -5.94 18.91 -19.43
N LYS A 328 -4.83 18.89 -20.18
CA LYS A 328 -4.22 17.67 -20.70
C LYS A 328 -4.03 16.67 -19.56
N LYS A 329 -4.41 15.41 -19.80
CA LYS A 329 -4.42 14.31 -18.82
C LYS A 329 -3.00 13.91 -18.41
N GLU A 330 -2.40 14.68 -17.52
CA GLU A 330 -1.18 14.29 -16.83
C GLU A 330 -1.47 13.23 -15.74
N PRO A 331 -0.54 12.30 -15.47
CA PRO A 331 -0.67 11.36 -14.37
C PRO A 331 -0.70 12.10 -13.01
N LEU A 332 -1.55 11.63 -12.08
CA LEU A 332 -1.68 12.21 -10.74
C LEU A 332 -0.37 12.08 -9.95
N THR A 333 0.01 13.14 -9.23
CA THR A 333 1.13 13.08 -8.28
C THR A 333 0.79 12.16 -7.09
N GLN A 334 1.79 11.74 -6.31
CA GLN A 334 1.55 10.88 -5.15
C GLN A 334 0.65 11.56 -4.10
N GLU A 335 0.82 12.87 -3.88
CA GLU A 335 -0.04 13.65 -2.98
C GLU A 335 -1.48 13.73 -3.50
N GLU A 336 -1.65 13.93 -4.81
CA GLU A 336 -2.97 13.93 -5.43
C GLU A 336 -3.64 12.55 -5.38
N GLN A 337 -2.88 11.47 -5.58
CA GLN A 337 -3.40 10.11 -5.44
C GLN A 337 -3.93 9.89 -4.01
N ILE A 338 -3.17 10.26 -2.98
CA ILE A 338 -3.62 10.15 -1.58
C ILE A 338 -4.85 11.02 -1.31
N LYS A 339 -4.85 12.26 -1.81
CA LYS A 339 -5.94 13.22 -1.60
C LYS A 339 -7.24 12.73 -2.25
N PHE A 340 -7.16 12.19 -3.46
CA PHE A 340 -8.31 11.74 -4.24
C PHE A 340 -8.58 10.23 -4.15
N ASP A 341 -7.96 9.54 -3.19
CA ASP A 341 -8.23 8.13 -2.93
C ASP A 341 -9.50 7.99 -2.07
N TYR A 342 -10.61 7.62 -2.72
CA TYR A 342 -11.91 7.54 -2.07
C TYR A 342 -11.92 6.64 -0.83
N GLN A 343 -11.40 5.42 -0.95
CA GLN A 343 -11.40 4.46 0.16
C GLN A 343 -10.54 4.96 1.32
N LEU A 344 -9.40 5.60 1.02
CA LEU A 344 -8.55 6.21 2.04
C LEU A 344 -9.25 7.37 2.75
N GLN A 345 -9.96 8.23 2.01
CA GLN A 345 -10.75 9.31 2.60
C GLN A 345 -11.88 8.78 3.49
N GLN A 346 -12.56 7.69 3.08
CA GLN A 346 -13.57 7.04 3.93
C GLN A 346 -12.95 6.45 5.20
N ALA A 347 -11.83 5.74 5.09
CA ALA A 347 -11.11 5.19 6.25
C ALA A 347 -10.70 6.28 7.26
N LEU A 348 -10.15 7.39 6.76
CA LEU A 348 -9.82 8.55 7.57
C LEU A 348 -11.08 9.16 8.22
N GLY A 349 -12.18 9.25 7.46
CA GLY A 349 -13.49 9.69 7.96
C GLY A 349 -14.01 8.84 9.11
N TYR A 350 -13.86 7.50 9.05
CA TYR A 350 -14.24 6.60 10.13
C TYR A 350 -13.40 6.80 11.38
N LEU A 351 -12.07 6.96 11.25
CA LEU A 351 -11.19 7.24 12.39
C LEU A 351 -11.55 8.58 13.06
N LYS A 352 -11.81 9.62 12.26
CA LYS A 352 -12.24 10.93 12.76
C LYS A 352 -13.59 10.84 13.48
N SER A 353 -14.54 10.11 12.89
CA SER A 353 -15.85 9.88 13.50
C SER A 353 -15.72 9.15 14.83
N TYR A 354 -14.88 8.10 14.90
CA TYR A 354 -14.59 7.41 16.15
C TYR A 354 -14.04 8.37 17.22
N THR A 355 -13.09 9.25 16.87
CA THR A 355 -12.55 10.25 17.81
C THR A 355 -13.66 11.17 18.33
N ILE A 356 -14.53 11.68 17.46
CA ILE A 356 -15.64 12.58 17.83
C ILE A 356 -16.63 11.88 18.75
N PHE A 357 -17.10 10.69 18.38
CA PHE A 357 -18.07 9.94 19.18
C PHE A 357 -17.47 9.49 20.52
N HIS A 358 -16.21 9.04 20.53
CA HIS A 358 -15.54 8.65 21.76
C HIS A 358 -15.35 9.84 22.70
N GLN A 359 -14.97 11.02 22.20
CA GLN A 359 -14.86 12.23 23.03
C GLN A 359 -16.22 12.73 23.54
N ALA A 360 -17.27 12.68 22.72
CA ALA A 360 -18.59 13.19 23.07
C ALA A 360 -19.39 12.23 23.97
N TYR A 361 -19.17 10.92 23.86
CA TYR A 361 -20.01 9.88 24.50
C TYR A 361 -19.22 8.83 25.29
N ALA A 362 -17.92 9.01 25.57
CA ALA A 362 -17.21 8.10 26.47
C ALA A 362 -17.89 8.09 27.85
N PRO A 363 -18.16 6.90 28.42
CA PRO A 363 -18.72 6.81 29.77
C PRO A 363 -17.76 7.49 30.75
N ALA A 364 -18.30 8.33 31.63
CA ALA A 364 -17.51 8.96 32.69
C ALA A 364 -16.75 7.87 33.47
N PRO A 365 -15.48 8.10 33.86
CA PRO A 365 -14.71 7.11 34.60
C PRO A 365 -15.50 6.73 35.86
N GLN A 366 -15.82 5.45 36.00
CA GLN A 366 -16.40 4.92 37.23
C GLN A 366 -15.42 5.26 38.35
N LYS A 367 -15.80 6.21 39.21
CA LYS A 367 -15.08 6.42 40.47
C LYS A 367 -15.07 5.07 41.17
N SER A 368 -13.88 4.49 41.34
CA SER A 368 -13.69 3.32 42.18
C SER A 368 -14.31 3.62 43.52
N ALA A 369 -15.41 2.93 43.85
CA ALA A 369 -15.93 2.92 45.19
C ALA A 369 -14.85 2.26 46.05
N SER A 370 -14.09 3.08 46.77
CA SER A 370 -13.28 2.64 47.88
C SER A 370 -14.22 2.10 48.95
N GLN A 371 -14.18 0.80 49.18
CA GLN A 371 -14.57 0.17 50.43
C GLN A 371 -13.43 -0.72 50.89
#